data_AF-A0AAP5H3L3-F1
#
_entry.id   AF-A0AAP5H3L3-F1
#
_cell.length_a   1.000
_cell.length_b   1.000
_cell.length_c   1.000
_cell.angle_alpha   90.00
_cell.angle_beta   90.00
_cell.angle_gamma   90.00
#
_symmetry.space_group_name_H-M   'P 1'
#
loop_
_entity.id
_entity.type
_entity.pdbx_description
1 polymer ?
#
loop_
_entity_poly.entity_id
_entity_poly.type
_entity_poly.pdbx_seq_one_letter_code
_entity_poly.pdbx_strand_id
1 'polypeptide(L)'
;MTKKWGEVTRILKSGLIVVAIIIMASVTWYNSYQKDMRELEERLRTHLIVEQGMDEKRIVSIEARRSKMPMYPVVVQFNDTPQEYIYVFRTDQWIQLTPEP
;
A
#
# COMPACT_ATOMS: atom_id res chain seq x y z
N MET A 1 -49.58 -22.15 10.17
CA MET A 1 -48.89 -21.49 9.04
C MET A 1 -47.75 -20.52 9.45
N THR A 2 -47.47 -20.31 10.73
CA THR A 2 -46.50 -19.29 11.22
C THR A 2 -45.04 -19.78 11.33
N LYS A 3 -44.82 -21.09 11.43
CA LYS A 3 -43.49 -21.68 11.70
C LYS A 3 -42.47 -21.49 10.56
N LYS A 4 -42.95 -21.52 9.30
CA LYS A 4 -42.11 -21.43 8.09
C LYS A 4 -41.50 -20.03 7.89
N TRP A 5 -42.20 -18.97 8.29
CA TRP A 5 -41.75 -17.58 8.16
C TRP A 5 -40.67 -17.20 9.20
N GLY A 6 -40.77 -17.74 10.42
CA GLY A 6 -39.73 -17.57 11.45
C GLY A 6 -38.40 -18.24 11.06
N GLU A 7 -38.46 -19.35 10.34
CA GLU A 7 -37.27 -20.07 9.89
C GLU A 7 -36.57 -19.37 8.72
N VAL A 8 -37.34 -18.84 7.76
CA VAL A 8 -36.83 -18.03 6.65
C VAL A 8 -36.17 -16.74 7.14
N THR A 9 -36.79 -16.03 8.09
CA THR A 9 -36.21 -14.80 8.66
C THR A 9 -34.92 -15.07 9.45
N ARG A 10 -34.81 -16.23 10.12
CA ARG A 10 -33.58 -16.65 10.79
C ARG A 10 -32.44 -16.93 9.80
N ILE A 11 -32.73 -17.63 8.69
CA ILE A 11 -31.75 -17.92 7.62
C ILE A 11 -31.29 -16.63 6.93
N LEU A 12 -32.21 -15.71 6.65
CA LEU A 12 -31.89 -14.40 6.07
C LEU A 12 -30.99 -13.57 6.99
N LYS A 13 -31.29 -13.55 8.30
CA LYS A 13 -30.45 -12.87 9.30
C LYS A 13 -29.06 -13.50 9.40
N SER A 14 -28.94 -14.84 9.40
CA SER A 14 -27.63 -15.50 9.38
C SER A 14 -26.85 -15.23 8.09
N GLY A 15 -27.53 -15.17 6.94
CA GLY A 15 -26.90 -14.82 5.67
C GLY A 15 -26.34 -13.39 5.67
N LEU A 16 -27.09 -12.43 6.22
CA LEU A 16 -26.62 -11.04 6.37
C LEU A 16 -25.39 -10.93 7.27
N ILE A 17 -25.31 -11.71 8.35
CA ILE A 17 -24.13 -11.74 9.23
C ILE A 17 -22.91 -12.25 8.46
N VAL A 18 -23.05 -13.32 7.68
CA VAL A 18 -21.95 -13.87 6.86
C VAL A 18 -21.47 -12.85 5.83
N VAL A 19 -22.39 -12.16 5.14
CA VAL A 19 -22.03 -11.09 4.18
C VAL A 19 -21.30 -9.94 4.87
N ALA A 20 -21.76 -9.51 6.05
CA ALA A 20 -21.10 -8.45 6.81
C ALA A 20 -19.66 -8.83 7.20
N ILE A 21 -19.42 -10.09 7.60
CA ILE A 21 -18.08 -10.61 7.91
C ILE A 21 -17.17 -10.57 6.68
N ILE A 22 -17.67 -10.98 5.51
CA ILE A 22 -16.89 -10.95 4.26
C ILE A 22 -16.50 -9.53 3.89
N ILE A 23 -17.41 -8.56 4.04
CA ILE A 23 -17.13 -7.14 3.79
C ILE A 23 -16.06 -6.63 4.76
N MET A 24 -16.19 -6.91 6.06
CA MET A 24 -15.20 -6.49 7.06
C MET A 24 -13.81 -7.09 6.79
N ALA A 25 -13.73 -8.37 6.43
CA ALA A 25 -12.47 -9.02 6.05
C ALA A 25 -11.84 -8.35 4.82
N SER A 26 -12.66 -8.02 3.81
CA SER A 26 -12.19 -7.36 2.59
C SER A 26 -11.66 -5.95 2.86
N VAL A 27 -12.35 -5.17 3.70
CA VAL A 27 -11.92 -3.82 4.10
C VAL A 27 -10.62 -3.87 4.91
N THR A 28 -10.50 -4.84 5.83
CA THR A 28 -9.29 -5.01 6.64
C THR A 28 -8.07 -5.32 5.78
N TRP A 29 -8.22 -6.23 4.80
CA TRP A 29 -7.16 -6.55 3.83
C TRP A 29 -6.74 -5.32 3.01
N TYR A 30 -7.73 -4.56 2.52
CA TYR A 30 -7.48 -3.35 1.72
C TYR A 30 -6.73 -2.27 2.53
N ASN A 31 -7.11 -2.06 3.78
CA ASN A 31 -6.45 -1.09 4.66
C ASN A 31 -5.02 -1.51 5.02
N SER A 32 -4.79 -2.80 5.28
CA SER A 32 -3.44 -3.31 5.52
C SER A 32 -2.52 -3.01 4.33
N TYR A 33 -3.00 -3.28 3.12
CA TYR A 33 -2.23 -3.05 1.90
C TYR A 33 -1.86 -1.56 1.71
N GLN A 34 -2.80 -0.64 1.92
CA GLN A 34 -2.49 0.79 1.81
C GLN A 34 -1.49 1.24 2.88
N LYS A 35 -1.55 0.67 4.08
CA LYS A 35 -0.61 0.97 5.15
C LYS A 35 0.81 0.55 4.78
N ASP A 36 0.99 -0.65 4.23
CA ASP A 36 2.31 -1.15 3.81
C ASP A 36 2.95 -0.27 2.73
N MET A 37 2.16 0.21 1.76
CA MET A 37 2.64 1.11 0.71
C MET A 37 3.06 2.46 1.27
N ARG A 38 2.25 3.06 2.14
CA ARG A 38 2.58 4.32 2.82
C ARG A 38 3.81 4.20 3.70
N GLU A 39 3.98 3.07 4.38
CA GLU A 39 5.17 2.82 5.20
C GLU A 39 6.43 2.78 4.33
N LEU A 40 6.39 2.14 3.15
CA LEU A 40 7.51 2.15 2.21
C LEU A 40 7.83 3.57 1.71
N GLU A 41 6.81 4.35 1.37
CA GLU A 41 6.96 5.75 0.93
C GLU A 41 7.59 6.62 2.01
N GLU A 42 7.13 6.51 3.26
CA GLU A 42 7.66 7.25 4.42
C GLU A 42 9.09 6.83 4.76
N ARG A 43 9.40 5.53 4.67
CA ARG A 43 10.74 5.01 4.91
C ARG A 43 11.74 5.46 3.85
N LEU A 44 11.34 5.48 2.57
CA LEU A 44 12.21 6.02 1.52
C LEU A 44 12.38 7.53 1.69
N ARG A 45 11.31 8.26 1.99
CA ARG A 45 11.38 9.71 2.29
C ARG A 45 12.42 9.98 3.38
N THR A 46 12.35 9.22 4.47
CA THR A 46 13.29 9.34 5.59
C THR A 46 14.72 9.06 5.14
N HIS A 47 14.95 7.99 4.38
CA HIS A 47 16.28 7.66 3.85
C HIS A 47 16.86 8.79 2.98
N LEU A 48 16.07 9.33 2.04
CA LEU A 48 16.53 10.41 1.16
C LEU A 48 16.82 11.70 1.94
N ILE A 49 15.95 12.09 2.87
CA ILE A 49 16.09 13.37 3.58
C ILE A 49 17.12 13.29 4.72
N VAL A 50 17.01 12.26 5.57
CA VAL A 50 17.79 12.16 6.80
C VAL A 50 19.15 11.53 6.54
N GLU A 51 19.20 10.41 5.80
CA GLU A 51 20.44 9.66 5.60
C GLU A 51 21.26 10.23 4.43
N GLN A 52 20.61 10.62 3.32
CA GLN A 52 21.30 11.22 2.17
C GLN A 52 21.35 12.75 2.20
N GLY A 53 20.68 13.41 3.16
CA GLY A 53 20.72 14.87 3.32
C GLY A 53 19.99 15.64 2.20
N MET A 54 19.03 15.02 1.51
CA MET A 54 18.28 15.66 0.43
C MET A 54 17.24 16.65 0.98
N ASP A 55 17.08 17.79 0.31
CA ASP A 55 16.00 18.73 0.62
C ASP A 55 14.64 18.13 0.21
N GLU A 56 13.70 18.09 1.16
CA GLU A 56 12.33 17.62 0.94
C GLU A 56 11.65 18.34 -0.24
N LYS A 57 11.98 19.61 -0.48
CA LYS A 57 11.41 20.41 -1.58
C LYS A 57 11.82 19.91 -2.97
N ARG A 58 12.87 19.07 -3.05
CA ARG A 58 13.27 18.43 -4.31
C ARG A 58 12.35 17.28 -4.68
N ILE A 59 11.67 16.69 -3.70
CA ILE A 59 10.81 15.53 -3.88
C ILE A 59 9.41 16.01 -4.28
N VAL A 60 9.04 15.76 -5.53
CA VAL A 60 7.69 16.06 -6.05
C VAL A 60 6.70 14.99 -5.60
N SER A 61 7.09 13.71 -5.75
CA SER A 61 6.29 12.58 -5.32
C SER A 61 7.15 11.38 -4.93
N ILE A 62 6.60 10.54 -4.06
CA ILE A 62 7.13 9.21 -3.72
C ILE A 62 5.94 8.27 -3.73
N GLU A 63 5.98 7.25 -4.57
CA GLU A 63 4.87 6.32 -4.75
C GLU A 63 5.37 4.87 -4.74
N ALA A 64 4.88 4.08 -3.80
CA ALA A 64 5.12 2.64 -3.78
C ALA A 64 4.18 1.95 -4.77
N ARG A 65 4.76 1.32 -5.81
CA ARG A 65 4.00 0.62 -6.85
C ARG A 65 3.91 -0.87 -6.52
N ARG A 66 2.73 -1.45 -6.77
CA ARG A 66 2.56 -2.90 -6.73
C ARG A 66 3.17 -3.54 -7.97
N SER A 67 4.40 -4.02 -7.86
CA SER A 67 5.03 -4.84 -8.89
C SER A 67 5.50 -6.18 -8.32
N LYS A 68 5.54 -7.20 -9.19
CA LYS A 68 6.15 -8.50 -8.88
C LYS A 68 7.68 -8.44 -8.98
N MET A 69 8.22 -7.68 -9.94
CA MET A 69 9.67 -7.51 -10.15
C MET A 69 9.99 -6.08 -10.63
N PRO A 70 10.91 -5.38 -9.95
CA PRO A 70 11.26 -5.63 -8.54
C PRO A 70 9.99 -5.71 -7.66
N MET A 71 10.08 -6.34 -6.50
CA MET A 71 8.95 -6.44 -5.58
C MET A 71 8.79 -5.10 -4.84
N TYR A 72 7.61 -4.49 -4.93
CA TYR A 72 7.28 -3.20 -4.31
C TYR A 72 8.29 -2.06 -4.61
N PRO A 73 8.57 -1.72 -5.88
CA PRO A 73 9.40 -0.56 -6.20
C PRO A 73 8.75 0.71 -5.70
N VAL A 74 9.57 1.59 -5.14
CA VAL A 74 9.16 2.93 -4.76
C VAL A 74 9.75 3.89 -5.78
N VAL A 75 8.85 4.60 -6.47
CA VAL A 75 9.20 5.53 -7.52
C VAL A 75 9.19 6.94 -6.96
N VAL A 76 10.24 7.69 -7.25
CA VAL A 76 10.43 9.06 -6.80
C VAL A 76 10.54 9.95 -8.02
N GLN A 77 9.77 11.04 -8.00
CA GLN A 77 9.91 12.12 -8.96
C GLN A 77 10.58 13.29 -8.26
N PHE A 78 11.69 13.76 -8.82
CA PHE A 78 12.35 14.97 -8.35
C PHE A 78 11.96 16.18 -9.21
N ASN A 79 12.13 17.38 -8.67
CA ASN A 79 11.75 18.64 -9.33
C ASN A 79 12.76 19.13 -10.37
N ASP A 80 13.99 18.63 -10.31
CA ASP A 80 15.14 19.02 -11.10
C ASP A 80 15.25 18.21 -12.40
N THR A 81 14.63 17.03 -12.44
CA THR A 81 14.68 16.12 -13.57
C THR A 81 13.29 15.60 -13.91
N PRO A 82 12.95 15.42 -15.19
CA PRO A 82 11.69 14.78 -15.61
C PRO A 82 11.75 13.24 -15.50
N GLN A 83 12.87 12.68 -15.03
CA GLN A 83 13.12 11.25 -14.96
C GLN A 83 12.58 10.67 -13.65
N GLU A 84 11.95 9.49 -13.74
CA GLU A 84 11.56 8.72 -12.55
C GLU A 84 12.78 7.98 -11.97
N TYR A 85 12.92 8.05 -10.65
CA TYR A 85 13.94 7.33 -9.89
C TYR A 85 13.30 6.14 -9.17
N ILE A 86 13.82 4.94 -9.38
CA ILE A 86 13.24 3.70 -8.86
C ILE A 86 14.13 3.15 -7.76
N TYR A 87 13.57 3.03 -6.55
CA TYR A 87 14.22 2.46 -5.38
C TYR A 87 13.56 1.14 -4.98
N VAL A 88 14.37 0.24 -4.41
CA VAL A 88 13.90 -1.02 -3.83
C VAL A 88 14.51 -1.21 -2.44
N PHE A 89 13.72 -1.72 -1.51
CA PHE A 89 14.21 -2.08 -0.20
C PHE A 89 14.65 -3.55 -0.21
N ARG A 90 15.95 -3.80 0.00
CA ARG A 90 16.54 -5.14 0.06
C ARG A 90 17.56 -5.22 1.19
N THR A 91 17.55 -6.31 1.95
CA THR A 91 18.56 -6.58 2.99
C THR A 91 18.77 -5.39 3.92
N ASP A 92 17.65 -4.83 4.39
CA ASP A 92 17.61 -3.66 5.27
C ASP A 92 18.17 -2.35 4.70
N GLN A 93 18.35 -2.26 3.37
CA GLN A 93 18.91 -1.09 2.70
C GLN A 93 18.09 -0.68 1.48
N TRP A 94 18.11 0.61 1.17
CA TRP A 94 17.55 1.16 -0.07
C TRP A 94 18.58 1.09 -1.19
N ILE A 95 18.17 0.53 -2.32
CA ILE A 95 18.99 0.41 -3.52
C ILE A 95 18.30 1.15 -4.65
N GLN A 96 19.01 2.07 -5.30
CA GLN A 96 18.56 2.73 -6.52
C GLN A 96 18.79 1.80 -7.71
N LEU A 97 17.73 1.49 -8.46
CA LEU A 97 17.80 0.68 -9.68
C LEU A 97 17.86 1.52 -10.95
N THR A 98 17.22 2.69 -10.95
CA THR A 98 17.12 3.53 -12.15
C THR A 98 16.98 4.99 -11.72
N PRO A 99 17.68 5.94 -12.39
CA PRO A 99 18.87 5.71 -13.21
C PRO A 99 19.95 4.97 -12.40
N GLU A 100 20.89 4.29 -13.06
CA GLU A 100 22.01 3.67 -12.35
C GLU A 100 22.77 4.75 -11.56
N PRO A 101 23.13 4.48 -10.29
CA PRO A 101 23.75 5.47 -9.39
C PRO A 101 25.16 5.89 -9.83
#